data_AF-A0A3N5WZS1-F1
#
_entry.id   AF-A0A3N5WZS1-F1
#
_cell.length_a   1.000
_cell.length_b   1.000
_cell.length_c   1.000
_cell.angle_alpha   90.00
_cell.angle_beta   90.00
_cell.angle_gamma   90.00
#
_symmetry.space_group_name_H-M   'P 1'
#
loop_
_entity.id
_entity.type
_entity.pdbx_description
1 polymer ?
#
loop_
_entity_poly.entity_id
_entity_poly.type
_entity_poly.pdbx_seq_one_letter_code
_entity_poly.pdbx_strand_id
1 'polypeptide(L)'
;TVRDLGTLGGRSSQANAINSAGIIVGVSNVAGSELPHAFIWKTGVMTDLGTLAGGQSEATAINDDGIIVGWSRIASGDQRAVRWKDGKKRNLGTLGGRNSEARGINAFGVIVGWSETASGARHAFL
;
A
#
# COMPACT_ATOMS: atom_id res chain seq x y z
N THR A 1 24.53 -8.42 -5.80
CA THR A 1 24.91 -7.02 -5.59
C THR A 1 23.66 -6.25 -5.19
N VAL A 2 23.82 -5.06 -4.59
CA VAL A 2 22.69 -4.18 -4.27
C VAL A 2 22.39 -3.31 -5.50
N ARG A 3 21.11 -3.09 -5.80
CA ARG A 3 20.65 -2.21 -6.88
C ARG A 3 19.77 -1.11 -6.30
N ASP A 4 20.08 0.13 -6.65
CA ASP A 4 19.22 1.27 -6.34
C ASP A 4 17.96 1.24 -7.23
N LEU A 5 16.80 1.38 -6.61
CA LEU A 5 15.50 1.46 -7.29
C LEU A 5 15.04 2.92 -7.51
N GLY A 6 15.73 3.88 -6.88
CA GLY A 6 15.39 5.30 -6.88
C GLY A 6 14.31 5.67 -5.85
N THR A 7 13.75 6.86 -6.04
CA THR A 7 12.66 7.42 -5.25
C THR A 7 11.62 8.06 -6.18
N LEU A 8 10.46 8.44 -5.65
CA LEU A 8 9.48 9.31 -6.32
C LEU A 8 9.91 10.80 -6.33
N GLY A 9 11.21 11.06 -6.42
CA GLY A 9 11.82 12.39 -6.39
C GLY A 9 12.09 12.94 -4.97
N GLY A 10 11.76 12.18 -3.92
CA GLY A 10 12.13 12.50 -2.54
C GLY A 10 13.49 11.94 -2.11
N ARG A 11 13.76 11.96 -0.80
CA ARG A 11 15.09 11.60 -0.24
C ARG A 11 15.27 10.11 0.07
N SER A 12 14.19 9.36 0.27
CA SER A 12 14.29 7.95 0.66
C SER A 12 13.14 7.11 0.12
N SER A 13 13.38 5.80 0.02
CA SER A 13 12.41 4.77 -0.34
C SER A 13 12.73 3.45 0.38
N GLN A 14 11.73 2.60 0.52
CA GLN A 14 11.84 1.26 1.10
C GLN A 14 10.97 0.28 0.30
N ALA A 15 11.55 -0.84 -0.14
CA ALA A 15 10.82 -1.94 -0.76
C ALA A 15 10.30 -2.90 0.32
N ASN A 16 9.03 -3.29 0.21
CA ASN A 16 8.35 -4.16 1.18
C ASN A 16 8.04 -5.55 0.62
N ALA A 17 7.74 -5.66 -0.68
CA ALA A 17 7.39 -6.93 -1.31
C ALA A 17 7.78 -6.99 -2.79
N ILE A 18 7.89 -8.21 -3.31
CA ILE A 18 8.20 -8.52 -4.71
C ILE A 18 7.37 -9.73 -5.16
N ASN A 19 6.88 -9.73 -6.40
CA ASN A 19 6.20 -10.89 -6.99
C ASN A 19 7.11 -11.69 -7.95
N SER A 20 6.63 -12.81 -8.51
CA SER A 20 7.46 -13.68 -9.37
C SER A 20 7.89 -13.03 -10.70
N ALA A 21 7.18 -11.99 -11.15
CA ALA A 21 7.55 -11.18 -12.31
C ALA A 21 8.60 -10.09 -11.99
N GLY A 22 9.09 -10.03 -10.76
CA GLY A 22 10.07 -9.01 -10.32
C GLY A 22 9.47 -7.62 -10.13
N ILE A 23 8.15 -7.50 -10.02
CA ILE A 23 7.48 -6.24 -9.68
C ILE A 23 7.64 -6.01 -8.18
N ILE A 24 8.19 -4.86 -7.81
CA ILE A 24 8.48 -4.51 -6.42
C ILE A 24 7.49 -3.44 -5.96
N VAL A 25 7.04 -3.52 -4.72
CA VAL A 25 6.18 -2.50 -4.10
C VAL A 25 6.74 -2.07 -2.76
N GLY A 26 6.36 -0.89 -2.31
CA GLY A 26 6.78 -0.38 -1.01
C GLY A 26 6.33 1.06 -0.80
N VAL A 27 7.18 1.85 -0.16
CA VAL A 27 6.93 3.24 0.20
C VAL A 27 8.09 4.14 -0.23
N SER A 28 7.79 5.33 -0.75
CA SER A 28 8.79 6.32 -1.15
C SER A 28 8.37 7.72 -0.78
N ASN A 29 9.33 8.57 -0.42
CA ASN A 29 9.10 10.01 -0.36
C ASN A 29 8.88 10.56 -1.78
N VAL A 30 7.98 11.53 -1.89
CA VAL A 30 7.60 12.20 -3.14
C VAL A 30 8.16 13.62 -3.14
N ALA A 31 8.60 14.11 -4.30
CA ALA A 31 9.05 15.50 -4.43
C ALA A 31 7.95 16.48 -4.00
N GLY A 32 8.29 17.43 -3.12
CA GLY A 32 7.36 18.47 -2.66
C GLY A 32 6.30 18.01 -1.64
N SER A 33 6.35 16.75 -1.16
CA SER A 33 5.48 16.24 -0.09
C SER A 33 6.30 15.81 1.12
N GLU A 34 5.80 16.11 2.32
CA GLU A 34 6.34 15.57 3.57
C GLU A 34 5.85 14.14 3.86
N LEU A 35 4.77 13.74 3.20
CA LEU A 35 4.14 12.43 3.41
C LEU A 35 4.54 11.46 2.29
N PRO A 36 5.00 10.25 2.64
CA PRO A 36 5.39 9.26 1.65
C PRO A 36 4.18 8.59 1.00
N HIS A 37 4.38 8.09 -0.21
CA HIS A 37 3.37 7.34 -0.96
C HIS A 37 3.82 5.91 -1.23
N ALA A 38 2.83 5.03 -1.40
CA ALA A 38 3.03 3.69 -1.92
C ALA A 38 3.55 3.78 -3.37
N PHE A 39 4.52 2.94 -3.72
CA PHE A 39 5.01 2.83 -5.11
C PHE A 39 4.87 1.42 -5.66
N ILE A 40 4.84 1.35 -6.99
CA ILE A 40 5.13 0.15 -7.77
C ILE A 40 6.38 0.41 -8.59
N TRP A 41 7.31 -0.54 -8.59
CA TRP A 41 8.51 -0.50 -9.41
C TRP A 41 8.44 -1.66 -10.41
N LYS A 42 8.49 -1.32 -11.70
CA LYS A 42 8.43 -2.28 -12.80
C LYS A 42 9.41 -1.84 -13.89
N THR A 43 10.25 -2.78 -14.32
CA THR A 43 11.15 -2.59 -15.47
C THR A 43 11.99 -1.30 -15.41
N GLY A 44 12.56 -0.97 -14.25
CA GLY A 44 13.39 0.23 -14.09
C GLY A 44 12.65 1.50 -13.69
N VAL A 45 11.32 1.49 -13.63
CA VAL A 45 10.50 2.68 -13.41
C VAL A 45 9.76 2.55 -12.08
N MET A 46 9.97 3.53 -11.18
CA MET A 46 9.15 3.72 -9.98
C MET A 46 7.94 4.58 -10.32
N THR A 47 6.74 4.12 -10.00
CA THR A 47 5.47 4.82 -10.24
C THR A 47 4.71 4.96 -8.93
N ASP A 48 4.19 6.16 -8.70
CA ASP A 48 3.35 6.47 -7.55
C ASP A 48 1.98 5.77 -7.67
N LEU A 49 1.58 5.02 -6.64
CA LEU A 49 0.24 4.41 -6.54
C LEU A 49 -0.79 5.39 -5.96
N GLY A 50 -0.32 6.50 -5.39
CA GLY A 50 -1.08 7.58 -4.79
C GLY A 50 -1.84 7.16 -3.53
N THR A 51 -2.82 7.97 -3.16
CA THR A 51 -3.53 7.85 -1.88
C THR A 51 -5.05 7.84 -2.06
N LEU A 52 -5.80 7.53 -1.00
CA LEU A 52 -7.26 7.70 -0.90
C LEU A 52 -7.65 9.13 -0.47
N ALA A 53 -6.88 10.14 -0.88
CA ALA A 53 -7.02 11.57 -0.58
C ALA A 53 -6.40 12.07 0.74
N GLY A 54 -5.83 11.20 1.58
CA GLY A 54 -5.19 11.60 2.85
C GLY A 54 -3.68 11.84 2.79
N GLY A 55 -3.09 11.94 1.59
CA GLY A 55 -1.68 12.33 1.39
C GLY A 55 -0.62 11.30 1.81
N GLN A 56 -0.99 10.18 2.44
CA GLN A 56 -0.06 9.11 2.79
C GLN A 56 -0.57 7.72 2.37
N SER A 57 0.35 6.87 1.92
CA SER A 57 0.07 5.46 1.65
C SER A 57 1.34 4.60 1.72
N GLU A 58 1.14 3.29 1.88
CA GLU A 58 2.19 2.28 1.84
C GLU A 58 1.63 0.97 1.27
N ALA A 59 2.39 0.35 0.37
CA ALA A 59 2.12 -0.99 -0.13
C ALA A 59 2.88 -2.02 0.69
N THR A 60 2.17 -3.02 1.21
CA THR A 60 2.72 -4.05 2.11
C THR A 60 2.92 -5.39 1.41
N ALA A 61 2.08 -5.71 0.42
CA ALA A 61 2.16 -6.97 -0.31
C ALA A 61 1.66 -6.84 -1.75
N ILE A 62 2.13 -7.74 -2.61
CA ILE A 62 1.73 -7.89 -4.02
C ILE A 62 1.62 -9.38 -4.34
N ASN A 63 0.65 -9.78 -5.15
CA ASN A 63 0.57 -11.14 -5.70
C ASN A 63 0.99 -11.19 -7.19
N ASP A 64 1.01 -12.39 -7.76
CA ASP A 64 1.46 -12.62 -9.14
C ASP A 64 0.51 -12.06 -10.21
N ASP A 65 -0.76 -11.82 -9.85
CA ASP A 65 -1.73 -11.12 -10.70
C ASP A 65 -1.56 -9.58 -10.68
N GLY A 66 -0.53 -9.08 -10.01
CA GLY A 66 -0.27 -7.64 -9.86
C GLY A 66 -1.27 -6.93 -8.95
N ILE A 67 -1.99 -7.67 -8.10
CA ILE A 67 -2.86 -7.07 -7.07
C ILE A 67 -1.98 -6.66 -5.90
N ILE A 68 -2.01 -5.37 -5.58
CA ILE A 68 -1.22 -4.78 -4.51
C ILE A 68 -2.15 -4.43 -3.36
N VAL A 69 -1.71 -4.66 -2.13
CA VAL A 69 -2.45 -4.30 -0.92
C VAL A 69 -1.57 -3.54 0.06
N GLY A 70 -2.21 -2.86 0.99
CA GLY A 70 -1.53 -2.08 2.02
C GLY A 70 -2.51 -1.16 2.73
N TRP A 71 -2.06 0.05 3.01
CA TRP A 71 -2.91 1.07 3.63
C TRP A 71 -2.75 2.43 2.97
N SER A 72 -3.80 3.24 3.05
CA SER A 72 -3.77 4.64 2.66
C SER A 72 -4.63 5.47 3.58
N ARG A 73 -4.19 6.70 3.84
CA ARG A 73 -5.02 7.68 4.54
C ARG A 73 -6.13 8.21 3.64
N ILE A 74 -7.32 8.36 4.22
CA ILE A 74 -8.43 9.13 3.63
C ILE A 74 -8.36 10.60 4.06
N ALA A 75 -9.21 11.46 3.50
CA ALA A 75 -9.21 12.90 3.78
C ALA A 75 -9.33 13.26 5.28
N SER A 76 -9.99 12.43 6.10
CA SER A 76 -10.05 12.62 7.57
C SER A 76 -8.74 12.30 8.30
N GLY A 77 -7.72 11.80 7.61
CA GLY A 77 -6.47 11.31 8.17
C GLY A 77 -6.50 9.86 8.65
N ASP A 78 -7.67 9.22 8.69
CA ASP A 78 -7.80 7.83 9.12
C ASP A 78 -7.15 6.86 8.12
N GLN A 79 -6.59 5.76 8.63
CA GLN A 79 -5.96 4.73 7.81
C GLN A 79 -7.01 3.75 7.28
N ARG A 80 -6.95 3.41 5.99
CA ARG A 80 -7.80 2.39 5.38
C ARG A 80 -6.96 1.33 4.70
N ALA A 81 -7.30 0.07 4.94
CA ALA A 81 -6.88 -1.03 4.11
C ALA A 81 -7.32 -0.74 2.67
N VAL A 82 -6.40 -0.90 1.74
CA VAL A 82 -6.61 -0.54 0.34
C VAL A 82 -6.02 -1.60 -0.57
N ARG A 83 -6.70 -1.79 -1.70
CA ARG A 83 -6.24 -2.62 -2.81
C ARG A 83 -5.99 -1.73 -4.02
N TRP A 84 -4.82 -1.87 -4.65
CA TRP A 84 -4.53 -1.29 -5.96
C TRP A 84 -4.53 -2.39 -7.03
N LYS A 85 -5.22 -2.13 -8.15
CA LYS A 85 -5.16 -2.95 -9.37
C LYS A 85 -5.53 -2.11 -10.57
N ASP A 86 -4.79 -2.23 -11.68
CA ASP A 86 -5.09 -1.57 -12.95
C ASP A 86 -5.31 -0.05 -12.82
N GLY A 87 -4.44 0.62 -12.03
CA GLY A 87 -4.52 2.05 -11.75
C GLY A 87 -5.66 2.48 -10.81
N LYS A 88 -6.50 1.54 -10.35
CA LYS A 88 -7.63 1.81 -9.46
C LYS A 88 -7.29 1.50 -8.01
N LYS A 89 -7.74 2.39 -7.12
CA LYS A 89 -7.69 2.24 -5.67
C LYS A 89 -9.06 1.84 -5.14
N ARG A 90 -9.10 0.77 -4.34
CA ARG A 90 -10.32 0.34 -3.65
C ARG A 90 -10.07 0.33 -2.15
N ASN A 91 -10.80 1.18 -1.43
CA ASN A 91 -10.92 1.10 0.02
C ASN A 91 -11.61 -0.21 0.41
N LEU A 92 -11.02 -0.97 1.33
CA LEU A 92 -11.55 -2.25 1.82
C LEU A 92 -12.41 -2.10 3.08
N GLY A 93 -12.50 -0.90 3.64
CA GLY A 93 -13.34 -0.57 4.78
C GLY A 93 -12.70 -0.92 6.12
N THR A 94 -13.53 -0.90 7.16
CA THR A 94 -13.18 -1.28 8.53
C THR A 94 -14.29 -2.19 9.10
N LEU A 95 -14.05 -2.81 10.26
CA LEU A 95 -15.03 -3.54 11.06
C LEU A 95 -15.88 -2.59 11.95
N GLY A 96 -16.03 -1.34 11.53
CA GLY A 96 -16.78 -0.28 12.23
C GLY A 96 -15.93 0.73 12.99
N GLY A 97 -14.63 0.49 13.12
CA GLY A 97 -13.68 1.41 13.76
C GLY A 97 -13.03 2.41 12.80
N ARG A 98 -12.00 3.11 13.28
CA ARG A 98 -11.34 4.18 12.53
C ARG A 98 -10.25 3.68 11.61
N ASN A 99 -9.55 2.60 11.89
CA ASN A 99 -8.39 2.19 11.09
C ASN A 99 -8.45 0.75 10.60
N SER A 100 -7.83 0.51 9.45
CA SER A 100 -7.55 -0.84 8.93
C SER A 100 -6.29 -0.86 8.08
N GLU A 101 -5.70 -2.04 7.94
CA GLU A 101 -4.49 -2.28 7.14
C GLU A 101 -4.55 -3.68 6.54
N ALA A 102 -4.32 -3.79 5.22
CA ALA A 102 -4.05 -5.07 4.60
C ALA A 102 -2.54 -5.38 4.71
N ARG A 103 -2.20 -6.60 5.12
CA ARG A 103 -0.79 -7.03 5.35
C ARG A 103 -0.34 -8.14 4.42
N GLY A 104 -1.26 -8.89 3.84
CA GLY A 104 -0.94 -10.00 2.97
C GLY A 104 -2.01 -10.23 1.93
N ILE A 105 -1.60 -10.82 0.83
CA ILE A 105 -2.48 -11.26 -0.25
C ILE A 105 -1.92 -12.57 -0.82
N ASN A 106 -2.79 -13.56 -1.07
CA ASN A 106 -2.38 -14.81 -1.71
C ASN A 106 -2.59 -14.77 -3.25
N ALA A 107 -2.19 -15.85 -3.93
CA ALA A 107 -2.35 -15.97 -5.38
C ALA A 107 -3.81 -15.87 -5.86
N PHE A 108 -4.78 -16.26 -5.03
CA PHE A 108 -6.21 -16.18 -5.35
C PHE A 108 -6.83 -14.81 -5.05
N GLY A 109 -6.03 -13.83 -4.62
CA GLY A 109 -6.50 -12.48 -4.30
C GLY A 109 -7.19 -12.36 -2.94
N VAL A 110 -7.06 -13.35 -2.06
CA VAL A 110 -7.55 -13.30 -0.68
C VAL A 110 -6.63 -12.41 0.14
N ILE A 111 -7.20 -11.46 0.89
CA ILE A 111 -6.47 -10.39 1.56
C ILE A 111 -6.61 -10.55 3.07
N VAL A 112 -5.49 -10.56 3.79
CA VAL A 112 -5.50 -10.60 5.26
C VAL A 112 -4.96 -9.31 5.85
N GLY A 113 -5.37 -9.01 7.06
CA GLY A 113 -4.93 -7.79 7.73
C GLY A 113 -5.51 -7.63 9.12
N TRP A 114 -5.52 -6.38 9.59
CA TRP A 114 -6.20 -6.00 10.82
C TRP A 114 -7.15 -4.83 10.55
N SER A 115 -8.22 -4.76 11.34
CA SER A 115 -9.16 -3.64 11.35
C SER A 115 -9.64 -3.38 12.77
N GLU A 116 -9.88 -2.11 13.06
CA GLU A 116 -10.57 -1.70 14.27
C GLU A 116 -12.08 -2.00 14.16
N THR A 117 -12.65 -2.50 15.26
CA THR A 117 -14.08 -2.63 15.49
C THR A 117 -14.68 -1.30 15.97
N ALA A 118 -16.00 -1.23 16.08
CA ALA A 118 -16.70 -0.05 16.63
C ALA A 118 -16.27 0.32 18.07
N SER A 119 -15.75 -0.63 18.86
CA SER A 119 -15.21 -0.36 20.20
C SER A 119 -13.74 0.11 20.20
N GLY A 120 -13.10 0.16 19.03
CA GLY A 120 -11.68 0.51 18.87
C GLY A 120 -10.71 -0.66 19.04
N ALA A 121 -11.20 -1.88 19.30
CA ALA A 121 -10.35 -3.06 19.38
C ALA A 121 -9.85 -3.47 17.98
N ARG A 122 -8.60 -3.93 17.87
CA ARG A 122 -8.04 -4.44 16.60
C ARG A 122 -8.33 -5.93 16.46
N HIS A 123 -9.06 -6.29 15.41
CA HIS A 123 -9.33 -7.67 15.04
C HIS A 123 -8.63 -7.99 13.71
N ALA A 124 -8.18 -9.23 13.53
CA ALA A 124 -7.74 -9.71 12.23
C ALA A 124 -8.94 -9.75 11.25
N PHE A 125 -8.69 -9.54 9.97
CA PHE A 125 -9.67 -9.80 8.91
C PHE A 125 -9.10 -10.72 7.83
N LEU A 126 -10.03 -11.35 7.11
CA LEU A 126 -9.87 -12.07 5.85
C LEU A 126 -10.79 -11.46 4.80
#